data_AF-A0A1R3RXP6-F1
#
_entry.id   AF-A0A1R3RXP6-F1
#
_cell.length_a   1.000
_cell.length_b   1.000
_cell.length_c   1.000
_cell.angle_alpha   90.00
_cell.angle_beta   90.00
_cell.angle_gamma   90.00
#
_symmetry.space_group_name_H-M   'P 1'
#
loop_
_entity.id
_entity.type
_entity.pdbx_description
1 polymer ?
#
loop_
_entity_poly.entity_id
_entity_poly.type
_entity_poly.pdbx_seq_one_letter_code
_entity_poly.pdbx_strand_id
1 'polypeptide(L)'
;MGTQPRLDTERLIEEERLPFYRREQFYPVQIGELFNSIYKVLGKLGYGSHSTVWLCHDKSNRDYVAVKVLTTSRSGNALSREMNAYEHLSKLGSSHIGGAYIRGLYETFDISGPNGVHGCLVQPAMHLSIHELRMRARSCKFSEPLLKHTLICILQALDFLHREANVVHSDIKASNIMLNIDDTSILAEFEKAEQESPSPRKVIDGNRTIYKSRKLSSPRDGLWGQPVLCDLGEARIGKFHTGNIQPDIYKAPEVLFDMKWSFSADIWNLGVMIWDIFENKRMFNALDEDGEYSPSHHVAEMVAYLGLPPLHFLQRSQETLHVFGEDGKWLGAGGVSIPSLSLEGSEENLSGQNQEAFLRFIRSMLQWLPEERKTARELLDDPWLNDS
;
A
#
# COMPACT_ATOMS: atom_id res chain seq x y z
N MET A 1 13.24 -31.88 -20.90
CA MET A 1 13.55 -30.67 -20.12
C MET A 1 13.39 -29.48 -21.05
N GLY A 2 12.31 -28.69 -20.90
CA GLY A 2 12.10 -27.51 -21.73
C GLY A 2 13.20 -26.47 -21.47
N THR A 3 13.74 -25.87 -22.53
CA THR A 3 14.68 -24.76 -22.43
C THR A 3 14.01 -23.58 -21.74
N GLN A 4 14.51 -23.19 -20.56
CA GLN A 4 13.92 -22.10 -19.78
C GLN A 4 14.03 -20.78 -20.56
N PRO A 5 12.94 -20.00 -20.71
CA PRO A 5 12.93 -18.80 -21.55
C PRO A 5 13.88 -17.73 -20.99
N ARG A 6 15.01 -17.52 -21.68
CA ARG A 6 15.99 -16.47 -21.36
C ARG A 6 15.57 -15.16 -22.01
N LEU A 7 15.54 -14.10 -21.21
CA LEU A 7 15.26 -12.74 -21.66
C LEU A 7 16.56 -12.03 -22.06
N ASP A 8 16.41 -11.05 -22.94
CA ASP A 8 17.47 -10.13 -23.35
C ASP A 8 18.06 -9.40 -22.13
N THR A 9 19.40 -9.35 -22.08
CA THR A 9 20.17 -8.74 -21.00
C THR A 9 20.13 -7.21 -21.03
N GLU A 10 19.88 -6.57 -22.17
CA GLU A 10 19.87 -5.11 -22.28
C GLU A 10 18.55 -4.49 -21.77
N ARG A 11 17.47 -5.26 -21.77
CA ARG A 11 16.16 -4.80 -21.29
C ARG A 11 16.09 -4.83 -19.76
N LEU A 12 15.73 -3.70 -19.15
CA LEU A 12 15.37 -3.66 -17.73
C LEU A 12 14.08 -4.45 -17.48
N ILE A 13 14.04 -5.29 -16.46
CA ILE A 13 12.84 -6.03 -16.05
C ILE A 13 12.62 -5.91 -14.54
N GLU A 14 11.36 -6.04 -14.12
CA GLU A 14 10.99 -6.14 -12.70
C GLU A 14 11.65 -5.02 -11.85
N GLU A 15 12.36 -5.38 -10.77
CA GLU A 15 13.02 -4.47 -9.85
C GLU A 15 14.06 -3.56 -10.52
N GLU A 16 14.61 -3.93 -11.67
CA GLU A 16 15.54 -3.07 -12.41
C GLU A 16 14.89 -1.78 -12.95
N ARG A 17 13.55 -1.73 -12.99
CA ARG A 17 12.81 -0.55 -13.45
C ARG A 17 12.60 0.49 -12.35
N LEU A 18 12.95 0.16 -11.11
CA LEU A 18 12.77 1.06 -9.98
C LEU A 18 13.86 2.15 -9.99
N PRO A 19 13.51 3.45 -9.80
CA PRO A 19 14.48 4.56 -9.90
C PRO A 19 15.72 4.42 -9.01
N PHE A 20 15.58 3.75 -7.85
CA PHE A 20 16.65 3.58 -6.87
C PHE A 20 17.24 2.17 -6.84
N TYR A 21 16.98 1.36 -7.86
CA TYR A 21 17.47 -0.01 -7.92
C TYR A 21 19.00 -0.06 -7.91
N ARG A 22 19.54 -0.76 -6.92
CA ARG A 22 20.97 -1.12 -6.85
C ARG A 22 21.07 -2.61 -6.67
N ARG A 23 21.46 -3.34 -7.72
CA ARG A 23 21.50 -4.81 -7.71
C ARG A 23 22.28 -5.37 -6.53
N GLU A 24 23.31 -4.67 -6.05
CA GLU A 24 24.15 -5.09 -4.95
C GLU A 24 23.36 -5.17 -3.63
N GLN A 25 22.30 -4.39 -3.49
CA GLN A 25 21.43 -4.39 -2.31
C GLN A 25 20.41 -5.54 -2.30
N PHE A 26 20.15 -6.18 -3.44
CA PHE A 26 19.15 -7.25 -3.55
C PHE A 26 19.82 -8.63 -3.48
N TYR A 27 19.28 -9.52 -2.65
CA TYR A 27 19.74 -10.90 -2.57
C TYR A 27 19.45 -11.62 -3.91
N PRO A 28 20.43 -12.31 -4.51
CA PRO A 28 20.25 -12.97 -5.80
C PRO A 28 19.57 -14.34 -5.66
N VAL A 29 18.31 -14.34 -5.22
CA VAL A 29 17.51 -15.57 -4.98
C VAL A 29 17.52 -16.48 -6.21
N GLN A 30 17.74 -17.79 -5.99
CA GLN A 30 17.57 -18.80 -7.03
C GLN A 30 16.31 -19.64 -6.78
N ILE A 31 15.50 -19.85 -7.82
CA ILE A 31 14.40 -20.83 -7.74
C ILE A 31 14.98 -22.23 -7.46
N GLY A 32 14.43 -22.91 -6.46
CA GLY A 32 14.92 -24.19 -5.94
C GLY A 32 15.87 -24.09 -4.74
N GLU A 33 16.33 -22.89 -4.40
CA GLU A 33 17.13 -22.62 -3.19
C GLU A 33 16.35 -22.94 -1.92
N LEU A 34 17.06 -23.29 -0.84
CA LEU A 34 16.49 -23.51 0.49
C LEU A 34 16.86 -22.36 1.44
N PHE A 35 15.89 -21.53 1.81
CA PHE A 35 16.07 -20.56 2.89
C PHE A 35 15.88 -21.23 4.25
N ASN A 36 16.73 -20.85 5.21
CA ASN A 36 16.74 -21.39 6.56
C ASN A 36 16.67 -22.94 6.61
N SER A 37 17.21 -23.62 5.58
CA SER A 37 17.14 -25.08 5.36
C SER A 37 15.73 -25.69 5.15
N ILE A 38 14.65 -24.94 5.35
CA ILE A 38 13.28 -25.47 5.38
C ILE A 38 12.34 -24.86 4.33
N TYR A 39 12.61 -23.65 3.83
CA TYR A 39 11.77 -22.97 2.84
C TYR A 39 12.34 -23.12 1.45
N LYS A 40 11.73 -23.98 0.62
CA LYS A 40 12.17 -24.17 -0.76
C LYS A 40 11.55 -23.11 -1.66
N VAL A 41 12.37 -22.28 -2.30
CA VAL A 41 11.91 -21.25 -3.23
C VAL A 41 11.26 -21.90 -4.46
N LEU A 42 10.00 -21.58 -4.71
CA LEU A 42 9.23 -22.10 -5.84
C LEU A 42 9.20 -21.11 -7.00
N GLY A 43 8.93 -19.84 -6.73
CA GLY A 43 8.85 -18.81 -7.76
C GLY A 43 8.62 -17.43 -7.17
N LYS A 44 8.86 -16.40 -7.98
CA LYS A 44 8.72 -15.01 -7.57
C LYS A 44 7.25 -14.56 -7.63
N LEU A 45 6.78 -13.96 -6.55
CA LEU A 45 5.43 -13.37 -6.45
C LEU A 45 5.43 -11.88 -6.78
N GLY A 46 6.48 -11.16 -6.39
CA GLY A 46 6.57 -9.72 -6.59
C GLY A 46 7.87 -9.11 -6.09
N TYR A 47 7.93 -7.78 -6.15
CA TYR A 47 9.07 -6.98 -5.71
C TYR A 47 8.62 -5.56 -5.37
N GLY A 48 9.45 -4.85 -4.60
CA GLY A 48 9.30 -3.43 -4.28
C GLY A 48 10.66 -2.77 -4.11
N SER A 49 10.67 -1.48 -3.76
CA SER A 49 11.90 -0.67 -3.63
C SER A 49 12.93 -1.24 -2.66
N HIS A 50 12.49 -2.02 -1.67
CA HIS A 50 13.34 -2.54 -0.60
C HIS A 50 13.20 -4.06 -0.38
N SER A 51 12.56 -4.79 -1.29
CA SER A 51 12.41 -6.24 -1.11
C SER A 51 12.01 -6.99 -2.38
N THR A 52 12.19 -8.31 -2.35
CA THR A 52 11.56 -9.26 -3.29
C THR A 52 10.73 -10.27 -2.52
N VAL A 53 9.63 -10.75 -3.10
CA VAL A 53 8.69 -11.67 -2.44
C VAL A 53 8.60 -12.97 -3.23
N TRP A 54 8.74 -14.09 -2.54
CA TRP A 54 8.87 -15.42 -3.13
C TRP A 54 7.89 -16.39 -2.51
N LEU A 55 7.19 -17.16 -3.35
CA LEU A 55 6.45 -18.31 -2.88
C LEU A 55 7.44 -19.41 -2.53
N CYS A 56 7.32 -19.96 -1.33
CA CYS A 56 8.15 -21.04 -0.85
C CYS A 56 7.30 -22.20 -0.34
N HIS A 57 7.77 -23.42 -0.54
CA HIS A 57 7.22 -24.59 0.13
C HIS A 57 7.82 -24.69 1.54
N ASP A 58 6.98 -24.69 2.57
CA ASP A 58 7.36 -24.86 3.98
C ASP A 58 7.40 -26.35 4.32
N LYS A 59 8.60 -26.90 4.49
CA LYS A 59 8.80 -28.32 4.83
C LYS A 59 8.39 -28.69 6.26
N SER A 60 8.05 -27.71 7.10
CA SER A 60 7.62 -27.97 8.47
C SER A 60 6.15 -28.41 8.51
N ASN A 61 5.20 -27.48 8.34
CA ASN A 61 3.77 -27.78 8.51
C ASN A 61 2.80 -26.86 7.73
N ARG A 62 3.25 -25.76 7.10
CA ARG A 62 2.33 -24.76 6.50
C ARG A 62 2.09 -24.93 5.01
N ASP A 63 2.71 -25.93 4.39
CA ASP A 63 2.69 -26.24 2.95
C ASP A 63 3.29 -25.11 2.08
N TYR A 64 2.67 -23.93 2.07
CA TYR A 64 3.11 -22.75 1.32
C TYR A 64 3.18 -21.48 2.17
N VAL A 65 4.25 -20.71 1.98
CA VAL A 65 4.45 -19.40 2.60
C VAL A 65 5.00 -18.40 1.60
N ALA A 66 4.82 -17.11 1.87
CA ALA A 66 5.52 -16.06 1.16
C ALA A 66 6.72 -15.59 2.00
N VAL A 67 7.91 -15.64 1.41
CA VAL A 67 9.13 -15.10 2.03
C VAL A 67 9.47 -13.77 1.36
N LYS A 68 9.39 -12.68 2.13
CA LYS A 68 9.84 -11.35 1.72
C LYS A 68 11.31 -11.20 2.11
N VAL A 69 12.20 -11.16 1.11
CA VAL A 69 13.64 -10.97 1.27
C VAL A 69 13.94 -9.49 1.15
N LEU A 70 14.37 -8.86 2.24
CA LEU A 70 14.65 -7.44 2.31
C LEU A 70 16.01 -7.11 1.67
N THR A 71 16.15 -5.90 1.16
CA THR A 71 17.45 -5.41 0.68
C THR A 71 18.45 -5.26 1.83
N THR A 72 19.74 -5.47 1.54
CA THR A 72 20.79 -5.09 2.49
C THR A 72 20.85 -3.57 2.58
N SER A 73 20.37 -3.02 3.69
CA SER A 73 20.61 -1.61 3.97
C SER A 73 21.95 -1.45 4.69
N ARG A 74 22.87 -0.65 4.15
CA ARG A 74 24.04 -0.16 4.91
C ARG A 74 23.61 0.77 6.06
N SER A 75 22.37 1.27 6.03
CA SER A 75 21.74 2.09 7.07
C SER A 75 20.60 1.29 7.74
N GLY A 76 20.88 0.65 8.88
CA GLY A 76 19.99 -0.30 9.59
C GLY A 76 18.60 0.19 10.02
N ASN A 77 18.10 1.33 9.53
CA ASN A 77 16.85 1.94 9.98
C ASN A 77 15.59 1.34 9.34
N ALA A 78 15.59 0.99 8.04
CA ALA A 78 14.37 0.47 7.39
C ALA A 78 14.06 -1.01 7.76
N LEU A 79 15.10 -1.85 7.82
CA LEU A 79 15.01 -3.24 8.30
C LEU A 79 14.44 -3.32 9.72
N SER A 80 14.71 -2.30 10.55
CA SER A 80 14.16 -2.23 11.90
C SER A 80 12.65 -1.95 11.94
N ARG A 81 12.07 -1.20 10.99
CA ARG A 81 10.69 -0.70 11.17
C ARG A 81 9.63 -1.77 11.01
N GLU A 82 9.63 -2.50 9.90
CA GLU A 82 8.61 -3.52 9.63
C GLU A 82 8.65 -4.63 10.69
N MET A 83 9.86 -5.07 11.06
CA MET A 83 10.08 -6.06 12.11
C MET A 83 9.60 -5.55 13.48
N ASN A 84 9.98 -4.33 13.86
CA ASN A 84 9.54 -3.72 15.12
C ASN A 84 8.02 -3.56 15.18
N ALA A 85 7.38 -3.22 14.06
CA ALA A 85 5.92 -3.14 13.98
C ALA A 85 5.28 -4.50 14.26
N TYR A 86 5.74 -5.57 13.61
CA TYR A 86 5.23 -6.91 13.88
C TYR A 86 5.51 -7.41 15.29
N GLU A 87 6.72 -7.18 15.82
CA GLU A 87 7.07 -7.54 17.18
C GLU A 87 6.16 -6.81 18.19
N HIS A 88 5.92 -5.52 17.97
CA HIS A 88 5.00 -4.71 18.76
C HIS A 88 3.57 -5.27 18.73
N LEU A 89 3.03 -5.55 17.54
CA LEU A 89 1.69 -6.13 17.39
C LEU A 89 1.56 -7.48 18.10
N SER A 90 2.59 -8.35 18.00
CA SER A 90 2.58 -9.68 18.63
C SER A 90 2.52 -9.63 20.16
N LYS A 91 3.05 -8.57 20.78
CA LYS A 91 3.11 -8.40 22.24
C LYS A 91 1.81 -7.87 22.85
N LEU A 92 0.87 -7.37 22.04
CA LEU A 92 -0.35 -6.74 22.55
C LEU A 92 -1.33 -7.75 23.16
N GLY A 93 -1.37 -8.99 22.64
CA GLY A 93 -2.35 -9.99 23.09
C GLY A 93 -3.81 -9.56 22.92
N SER A 94 -4.07 -8.62 21.99
CA SER A 94 -5.40 -8.05 21.73
C SER A 94 -6.34 -9.08 21.09
N SER A 95 -7.62 -9.02 21.48
CA SER A 95 -8.72 -9.80 20.88
C SER A 95 -9.53 -8.98 19.86
N HIS A 96 -9.07 -7.80 19.45
CA HIS A 96 -9.77 -6.95 18.51
C HIS A 96 -9.85 -7.63 17.13
N ILE A 97 -11.06 -7.71 16.57
CA ILE A 97 -11.31 -8.42 15.29
C ILE A 97 -10.50 -7.84 14.13
N GLY A 98 -10.17 -6.55 14.19
CA GLY A 98 -9.29 -5.85 13.26
C GLY A 98 -7.92 -6.51 13.04
N GLY A 99 -7.39 -7.22 14.04
CA GLY A 99 -6.13 -7.95 13.90
C GLY A 99 -6.17 -9.03 12.82
N ALA A 100 -7.34 -9.61 12.54
CA ALA A 100 -7.52 -10.61 11.47
C ALA A 100 -7.40 -10.01 10.06
N TYR A 101 -7.59 -8.70 9.92
CA TYR A 101 -7.49 -7.96 8.66
C TYR A 101 -6.11 -7.31 8.47
N ILE A 102 -5.11 -7.71 9.26
CA ILE A 102 -3.71 -7.35 9.09
C ILE A 102 -2.92 -8.60 8.75
N ARG A 103 -2.09 -8.52 7.72
CA ARG A 103 -1.29 -9.66 7.30
C ARG A 103 -0.29 -10.01 8.39
N GLY A 104 -0.46 -11.18 9.00
CA GLY A 104 0.41 -11.66 10.06
C GLY A 104 1.83 -11.98 9.61
N LEU A 105 2.70 -12.18 10.60
CA LEU A 105 4.07 -12.63 10.44
C LEU A 105 4.23 -13.96 11.17
N TYR A 106 4.71 -14.99 10.49
CA TYR A 106 4.97 -16.29 11.09
C TYR A 106 6.30 -16.30 11.84
N GLU A 107 7.36 -15.85 11.19
CA GLU A 107 8.70 -15.77 11.76
C GLU A 107 9.61 -14.88 10.92
N THR A 108 10.80 -14.62 11.45
CA THR A 108 11.88 -13.89 10.77
C THR A 108 13.17 -14.67 10.85
N PHE A 109 14.00 -14.59 9.81
CA PHE A 109 15.35 -15.11 9.84
C PHE A 109 16.25 -14.27 8.93
N ASP A 110 17.56 -14.46 9.06
CA ASP A 110 18.56 -13.80 8.23
C ASP A 110 19.19 -14.78 7.24
N ILE A 111 19.52 -14.29 6.04
CA ILE A 111 20.32 -15.03 5.05
C ILE A 111 21.56 -14.23 4.66
N SER A 112 22.68 -14.93 4.50
CA SER A 112 23.95 -14.34 4.05
C SER A 112 24.02 -14.34 2.53
N GLY A 113 23.99 -13.16 1.93
CA GLY A 113 24.20 -12.95 0.49
C GLY A 113 25.61 -12.46 0.17
N PRO A 114 25.95 -12.35 -1.14
CA PRO A 114 27.27 -11.89 -1.59
C PRO A 114 27.67 -10.49 -1.09
N ASN A 115 26.68 -9.65 -0.79
CA ASN A 115 26.88 -8.23 -0.44
C ASN A 115 26.40 -7.89 0.98
N GLY A 116 26.16 -8.89 1.83
CA GLY A 116 25.74 -8.68 3.22
C GLY A 116 24.61 -9.61 3.67
N VAL A 117 24.08 -9.31 4.84
CA VAL A 117 22.99 -10.06 5.47
C VAL A 117 21.65 -9.45 5.10
N HIS A 118 20.70 -10.30 4.71
CA HIS A 118 19.35 -9.92 4.34
C HIS A 118 18.35 -10.49 5.34
N GLY A 119 17.57 -9.61 5.97
CA GLY A 119 16.43 -10.05 6.78
C GLY A 119 15.31 -10.60 5.90
N CYS A 120 14.68 -11.66 6.37
CA CYS A 120 13.58 -12.35 5.71
C CYS A 120 12.36 -12.37 6.62
N LEU A 121 11.21 -12.02 6.06
CA LEU A 121 9.91 -12.09 6.74
C LEU A 121 9.11 -13.26 6.14
N VAL A 122 8.70 -14.21 6.96
CA VAL A 122 7.86 -15.33 6.55
C VAL A 122 6.40 -14.98 6.86
N GLN A 123 5.59 -14.89 5.81
CA GLN A 123 4.21 -14.39 5.89
C GLN A 123 3.24 -15.35 5.20
N PRO A 124 1.92 -15.28 5.52
CA PRO A 124 0.89 -15.92 4.70
C PRO A 124 1.01 -15.48 3.25
N ALA A 125 0.84 -16.39 2.29
CA ALA A 125 0.74 -16.03 0.88
C ALA A 125 -0.56 -15.25 0.62
N MET A 126 -0.49 -14.23 -0.23
CA MET A 126 -1.62 -13.38 -0.59
C MET A 126 -1.90 -13.51 -2.09
N HIS A 127 -3.15 -13.28 -2.48
CA HIS A 127 -3.59 -13.27 -3.87
C HIS A 127 -3.25 -11.92 -4.53
N LEU A 128 -4.22 -11.28 -5.19
CA LEU A 128 -4.05 -9.97 -5.81
C LEU A 128 -4.19 -8.85 -4.79
N SER A 129 -3.50 -7.75 -5.06
CA SER A 129 -3.86 -6.47 -4.48
C SER A 129 -5.21 -5.97 -4.98
N ILE A 130 -5.88 -5.11 -4.20
CA ILE A 130 -7.09 -4.39 -4.59
C ILE A 130 -6.85 -3.58 -5.86
N HIS A 131 -5.65 -3.00 -6.01
CA HIS A 131 -5.24 -2.33 -7.24
C HIS A 131 -5.30 -3.27 -8.45
N GLU A 132 -4.69 -4.46 -8.36
CA GLU A 132 -4.69 -5.43 -9.46
C GLU A 132 -6.08 -6.01 -9.73
N LEU A 133 -6.88 -6.25 -8.68
CA LEU A 133 -8.27 -6.70 -8.83
C LEU A 133 -9.07 -5.68 -9.63
N ARG A 134 -8.92 -4.38 -9.32
CA ARG A 134 -9.55 -3.28 -10.06
C ARG A 134 -9.14 -3.30 -11.53
N MET A 135 -7.85 -3.45 -11.82
CA MET A 135 -7.33 -3.49 -13.19
C MET A 135 -7.81 -4.71 -14.00
N ARG A 136 -8.29 -5.78 -13.34
CA ARG A 136 -8.92 -6.93 -14.02
C ARG A 136 -10.40 -6.68 -14.37
N ALA A 137 -11.06 -5.76 -13.68
CA ALA A 137 -12.44 -5.41 -13.99
C ALA A 137 -12.51 -4.63 -15.32
N ARG A 138 -13.50 -4.94 -16.18
CA ARG A 138 -13.66 -4.25 -17.48
C ARG A 138 -13.84 -2.74 -17.33
N SER A 139 -14.49 -2.30 -16.26
CA SER A 139 -14.69 -0.89 -15.93
C SER A 139 -13.45 -0.22 -15.35
N CYS A 140 -12.46 -0.98 -14.90
CA CYS A 140 -11.39 -0.50 -14.02
C CYS A 140 -11.92 0.22 -12.75
N LYS A 141 -13.14 -0.10 -12.33
CA LYS A 141 -13.82 0.46 -11.15
C LYS A 141 -14.31 -0.64 -10.23
N PHE A 142 -14.36 -0.37 -8.95
CA PHE A 142 -15.07 -1.21 -7.99
C PHE A 142 -16.57 -0.96 -8.06
N SER A 143 -17.36 -2.03 -7.87
CA SER A 143 -18.78 -1.86 -7.55
C SER A 143 -18.93 -1.36 -6.12
N GLU A 144 -20.02 -0.65 -5.84
CA GLU A 144 -20.30 -0.16 -4.49
C GLU A 144 -20.29 -1.28 -3.43
N PRO A 145 -20.90 -2.47 -3.64
CA PRO A 145 -20.83 -3.56 -2.66
C PRO A 145 -19.40 -4.05 -2.38
N LEU A 146 -18.56 -4.15 -3.41
CA LEU A 146 -17.17 -4.57 -3.26
C LEU A 146 -16.35 -3.51 -2.53
N LEU A 147 -16.60 -2.23 -2.82
CA LEU A 147 -16.01 -1.11 -2.11
C LEU A 147 -16.38 -1.14 -0.62
N LYS A 148 -17.68 -1.19 -0.29
CA LYS A 148 -18.15 -1.24 1.10
C LYS A 148 -17.55 -2.42 1.87
N HIS A 149 -17.55 -3.62 1.28
CA HIS A 149 -16.95 -4.80 1.90
C HIS A 149 -15.45 -4.61 2.17
N THR A 150 -14.72 -4.04 1.21
CA THR A 150 -13.29 -3.72 1.38
C THR A 150 -13.08 -2.72 2.50
N LEU A 151 -13.88 -1.66 2.55
CA LEU A 151 -13.77 -0.62 3.58
C LEU A 151 -14.08 -1.15 4.97
N ILE A 152 -15.08 -2.02 5.13
CA ILE A 152 -15.36 -2.65 6.42
C ILE A 152 -14.12 -3.40 6.93
N CYS A 153 -13.49 -4.23 6.11
CA CYS A 153 -12.29 -4.98 6.51
C CYS A 153 -11.12 -4.06 6.90
N ILE A 154 -10.88 -3.02 6.09
CA ILE A 154 -9.73 -2.12 6.29
C ILE A 154 -9.95 -1.14 7.43
N LEU A 155 -11.18 -0.65 7.64
CA LEU A 155 -11.49 0.16 8.80
C LEU A 155 -11.39 -0.64 10.09
N GLN A 156 -11.75 -1.93 10.10
CA GLN A 156 -11.50 -2.81 11.26
C GLN A 156 -10.00 -2.92 11.55
N ALA A 157 -9.16 -3.12 10.53
CA ALA A 157 -7.70 -3.14 10.68
C ALA A 157 -7.15 -1.82 11.23
N LEU A 158 -7.60 -0.69 10.69
CA LEU A 158 -7.17 0.64 11.15
C LEU A 158 -7.65 0.94 12.57
N ASP A 159 -8.88 0.55 12.93
CA ASP A 159 -9.41 0.72 14.28
C ASP A 159 -8.54 0.02 15.33
N PHE A 160 -8.14 -1.22 15.03
CA PHE A 160 -7.18 -1.97 15.84
C PHE A 160 -5.81 -1.26 15.91
N LEU A 161 -5.23 -0.91 14.76
CA LEU A 161 -3.91 -0.26 14.70
C LEU A 161 -3.88 1.04 15.50
N HIS A 162 -4.91 1.88 15.35
CA HIS A 162 -4.95 3.21 15.92
C HIS A 162 -5.24 3.21 17.42
N ARG A 163 -6.26 2.45 17.86
CA ARG A 163 -6.74 2.54 19.25
C ARG A 163 -6.06 1.58 20.20
N GLU A 164 -5.75 0.36 19.75
CA GLU A 164 -5.17 -0.66 20.62
C GLU A 164 -3.67 -0.81 20.40
N ALA A 165 -3.22 -0.79 19.14
CA ALA A 165 -1.80 -0.92 18.85
C ALA A 165 -1.02 0.40 18.93
N ASN A 166 -1.68 1.57 18.85
CA ASN A 166 -0.99 2.87 18.80
C ASN A 166 0.04 2.91 17.65
N VAL A 167 -0.35 2.46 16.47
CA VAL A 167 0.46 2.40 15.24
C VAL A 167 -0.23 3.19 14.13
N VAL A 168 0.53 4.04 13.43
CA VAL A 168 0.13 4.65 12.15
C VAL A 168 0.75 3.83 11.02
N HIS A 169 -0.03 3.43 10.01
CA HIS A 169 0.49 2.65 8.88
C HIS A 169 1.33 3.53 7.92
N SER A 170 0.83 4.73 7.61
CA SER A 170 1.46 5.80 6.83
C SER A 170 1.71 5.53 5.33
N ASP A 171 1.14 4.45 4.80
CA ASP A 171 1.24 4.06 3.39
C ASP A 171 -0.03 3.28 2.95
N ILE A 172 -1.21 3.77 3.34
CA ILE A 172 -2.48 3.17 2.93
C ILE A 172 -2.72 3.48 1.45
N LYS A 173 -2.81 2.44 0.63
CA LYS A 173 -3.09 2.51 -0.80
C LYS A 173 -3.56 1.16 -1.32
N ALA A 174 -4.20 1.16 -2.49
CA ALA A 174 -4.80 -0.05 -3.05
C ALA A 174 -3.80 -1.18 -3.37
N SER A 175 -2.50 -0.89 -3.52
CA SER A 175 -1.47 -1.92 -3.72
C SER A 175 -1.05 -2.62 -2.41
N ASN A 176 -1.27 -1.99 -1.26
CA ASN A 176 -0.93 -2.51 0.07
C ASN A 176 -2.13 -3.20 0.74
N ILE A 177 -3.27 -3.29 0.05
CA ILE A 177 -4.40 -4.11 0.49
C ILE A 177 -4.47 -5.30 -0.45
N MET A 178 -4.34 -6.51 0.08
CA MET A 178 -4.33 -7.74 -0.69
C MET A 178 -5.42 -8.68 -0.23
N LEU A 179 -5.90 -9.53 -1.13
CA LEU A 179 -6.83 -10.59 -0.79
C LEU A 179 -6.07 -11.77 -0.16
N ASN A 180 -6.57 -12.30 0.94
CA ASN A 180 -6.09 -13.60 1.45
C ASN A 180 -6.43 -14.72 0.44
N ILE A 181 -5.93 -15.93 0.69
CA ILE A 181 -6.18 -17.09 -0.17
C ILE A 181 -7.06 -18.07 0.58
N ASP A 182 -8.33 -18.14 0.20
CA ASP A 182 -9.27 -19.15 0.71
C ASP A 182 -9.15 -20.47 -0.08
N ASP A 183 -9.03 -20.38 -1.41
CA ASP A 183 -8.73 -21.54 -2.27
C ASP A 183 -7.21 -21.79 -2.33
N THR A 184 -6.71 -22.58 -1.38
CA THR A 184 -5.28 -22.93 -1.30
C THR A 184 -4.79 -23.79 -2.45
N SER A 185 -5.68 -24.41 -3.25
CA SER A 185 -5.28 -25.27 -4.38
C SER A 185 -4.52 -24.49 -5.46
N ILE A 186 -4.74 -23.18 -5.56
CA ILE A 186 -4.03 -22.30 -6.50
C ILE A 186 -2.52 -22.20 -6.22
N LEU A 187 -2.09 -22.47 -4.97
CA LEU A 187 -0.67 -22.46 -4.59
C LEU A 187 0.04 -23.72 -5.12
N ALA A 188 -0.63 -24.87 -5.07
CA ALA A 188 -0.15 -26.10 -5.70
C ALA A 188 -0.17 -26.00 -7.22
N GLU A 189 -1.20 -25.36 -7.80
CA GLU A 189 -1.25 -25.07 -9.23
C GLU A 189 -0.10 -24.14 -9.66
N PHE A 190 0.25 -23.15 -8.85
CA PHE A 190 1.42 -22.30 -9.09
C PHE A 190 2.71 -23.11 -9.16
N GLU A 191 2.94 -23.99 -8.17
CA GLU A 191 4.13 -24.84 -8.15
C GLU A 191 4.21 -25.70 -9.41
N LYS A 192 3.12 -26.41 -9.72
CA LYS A 192 3.03 -27.27 -10.90
C LYS A 192 3.31 -26.47 -12.18
N ALA A 193 2.70 -25.30 -12.32
CA ALA A 193 2.87 -24.46 -13.50
C ALA A 193 4.29 -23.91 -13.65
N GLU A 194 4.99 -23.62 -12.55
CA GLU A 194 6.40 -23.22 -12.56
C GLU A 194 7.33 -24.39 -12.92
N GLN A 195 7.00 -25.62 -12.52
CA GLN A 195 7.74 -26.82 -12.92
C GLN A 195 7.55 -27.15 -14.41
N GLU A 196 6.31 -27.06 -14.91
CA GLU A 196 5.96 -27.38 -16.30
C GLU A 196 6.43 -26.30 -17.29
N SER A 197 6.32 -25.03 -16.90
CA SER A 197 6.67 -23.89 -17.74
C SER A 197 7.38 -22.82 -16.91
N PRO A 198 8.70 -22.90 -16.72
CA PRO A 198 9.45 -21.98 -15.86
C PRO A 198 9.29 -20.51 -16.27
N SER A 199 9.22 -19.64 -15.27
CA SER A 199 9.09 -18.19 -15.46
C SER A 199 10.24 -17.62 -16.30
N PRO A 200 9.95 -16.68 -17.23
CA PRO A 200 10.99 -15.98 -17.96
C PRO A 200 12.01 -15.33 -17.03
N ARG A 201 13.29 -15.44 -17.38
CA ARG A 201 14.38 -14.96 -16.54
C ARG A 201 15.48 -14.28 -17.32
N LYS A 202 16.07 -13.26 -16.73
CA LYS A 202 17.26 -12.57 -17.20
C LYS A 202 18.45 -13.05 -16.37
N VAL A 203 19.37 -13.76 -17.02
CA VAL A 203 20.63 -14.17 -16.39
C VAL A 203 21.62 -13.04 -16.61
N ILE A 204 22.02 -12.37 -15.54
CA ILE A 204 22.93 -11.20 -15.62
C ILE A 204 24.38 -11.68 -15.63
N ASP A 205 24.72 -12.56 -14.70
CA ASP A 205 26.04 -13.17 -14.57
C ASP A 205 25.89 -14.59 -13.95
N GLY A 206 27.01 -15.23 -13.61
CA GLY A 206 26.99 -16.59 -13.04
C GLY A 206 26.27 -16.70 -11.69
N ASN A 207 26.06 -15.58 -10.99
CA ASN A 207 25.54 -15.54 -9.62
C ASN A 207 24.20 -14.79 -9.51
N ARG A 208 23.74 -14.10 -10.55
CA ARG A 208 22.51 -13.28 -10.50
C ARG A 208 21.56 -13.58 -11.64
N THR A 209 20.34 -13.94 -11.24
CA THR A 209 19.19 -14.14 -12.12
C THR A 209 18.05 -13.27 -11.64
N ILE A 210 17.42 -12.52 -12.55
CA ILE A 210 16.16 -11.82 -12.28
C ILE A 210 15.03 -12.59 -12.95
N TYR A 211 14.07 -13.02 -12.15
CA TYR A 211 12.90 -13.77 -12.61
C TYR A 211 11.72 -12.82 -12.78
N LYS A 212 10.93 -13.04 -13.83
CA LYS A 212 9.61 -12.42 -13.92
C LYS A 212 8.69 -12.97 -12.83
N SER A 213 7.89 -12.09 -12.25
CA SER A 213 6.90 -12.48 -11.23
C SER A 213 5.77 -13.29 -11.89
N ARG A 214 5.45 -14.46 -11.32
CA ARG A 214 4.30 -15.28 -11.76
C ARG A 214 3.06 -14.87 -10.98
N LYS A 215 1.93 -14.76 -11.66
CA LYS A 215 0.62 -14.51 -11.05
C LYS A 215 -0.06 -15.83 -10.67
N LEU A 216 -0.77 -15.83 -9.56
CA LEU A 216 -1.63 -16.92 -9.14
C LEU A 216 -2.83 -17.07 -10.11
N SER A 217 -3.30 -18.31 -10.27
CA SER A 217 -4.53 -18.61 -11.01
C SER A 217 -5.75 -17.96 -10.33
N SER A 218 -6.83 -17.80 -11.10
CA SER A 218 -8.11 -17.40 -10.51
C SER A 218 -8.61 -18.52 -9.58
N PRO A 219 -9.16 -18.18 -8.40
CA PRO A 219 -9.69 -19.18 -7.49
C PRO A 219 -10.89 -19.90 -8.08
N ARG A 220 -11.13 -21.12 -7.64
CA ARG A 220 -12.35 -21.88 -7.96
C ARG A 220 -13.56 -21.20 -7.32
N ASP A 221 -14.69 -21.26 -8.02
CA ASP A 221 -16.00 -20.77 -7.56
C ASP A 221 -16.04 -19.27 -7.14
N GLY A 222 -15.05 -18.47 -7.55
CA GLY A 222 -14.98 -17.05 -7.19
C GLY A 222 -14.62 -16.77 -5.74
N LEU A 223 -14.00 -17.73 -5.03
CA LEU A 223 -13.52 -17.60 -3.65
C LEU A 223 -12.23 -16.76 -3.58
N TRP A 224 -12.37 -15.46 -3.84
CA TRP A 224 -11.24 -14.52 -3.90
C TRP A 224 -10.60 -14.21 -2.55
N GLY A 225 -11.29 -14.49 -1.44
CA GLY A 225 -10.80 -14.14 -0.11
C GLY A 225 -11.25 -12.76 0.38
N GLN A 226 -10.85 -12.46 1.61
CA GLN A 226 -11.08 -11.21 2.32
C GLN A 226 -9.94 -10.21 2.09
N PRO A 227 -10.23 -8.90 1.99
CA PRO A 227 -9.20 -7.85 1.97
C PRO A 227 -8.43 -7.76 3.28
N VAL A 228 -7.11 -7.71 3.19
CA VAL A 228 -6.17 -7.67 4.30
C VAL A 228 -5.14 -6.57 4.06
N LEU A 229 -4.92 -5.75 5.09
CA LEU A 229 -3.91 -4.71 5.10
C LEU A 229 -2.51 -5.32 5.23
N CYS A 230 -1.61 -4.96 4.32
CA CYS A 230 -0.28 -5.51 4.16
C CYS A 230 0.79 -4.41 4.18
N ASP A 231 2.04 -4.82 4.37
CA ASP A 231 3.25 -3.98 4.28
C ASP A 231 3.35 -2.90 5.37
N LEU A 232 3.90 -3.29 6.53
CA LEU A 232 4.17 -2.38 7.64
C LEU A 232 5.55 -1.71 7.52
N GLY A 233 6.16 -1.69 6.32
CA GLY A 233 7.49 -1.10 6.08
C GLY A 233 7.60 0.37 6.48
N GLU A 234 6.50 1.12 6.34
CA GLU A 234 6.44 2.52 6.75
C GLU A 234 5.68 2.75 8.07
N ALA A 235 5.22 1.71 8.76
CA ALA A 235 4.50 1.89 10.01
C ALA A 235 5.32 2.63 11.07
N ARG A 236 4.65 3.46 11.89
CA ARG A 236 5.24 4.15 13.04
C ARG A 236 4.47 3.84 14.32
N ILE A 237 5.16 3.32 15.32
CA ILE A 237 4.62 3.07 16.65
C ILE A 237 4.67 4.37 17.46
N GLY A 238 3.53 4.80 17.99
CA GLY A 238 3.39 6.05 18.74
C GLY A 238 2.20 6.87 18.24
N LYS A 239 1.72 7.76 19.12
CA LYS A 239 0.56 8.60 18.80
C LYS A 239 0.88 9.72 17.82
N PHE A 240 2.08 10.29 17.88
CA PHE A 240 2.41 11.44 17.06
C PHE A 240 3.83 11.37 16.52
N HIS A 241 3.99 11.88 15.30
CA HIS A 241 5.22 11.81 14.53
C HIS A 241 5.42 13.08 13.70
N THR A 242 6.61 13.21 13.12
CA THR A 242 6.97 14.26 12.15
C THR A 242 7.75 13.63 10.98
N GLY A 243 7.98 14.43 9.94
CA GLY A 243 8.74 14.01 8.77
C GLY A 243 7.87 13.38 7.68
N ASN A 244 8.51 13.09 6.55
CA ASN A 244 7.86 12.68 5.33
C ASN A 244 7.37 11.22 5.39
N ILE A 245 6.09 11.03 5.10
CA ILE A 245 5.40 9.75 4.92
C ILE A 245 4.47 9.86 3.71
N GLN A 246 3.81 8.75 3.37
CA GLN A 246 2.81 8.65 2.31
C GLN A 246 3.40 8.81 0.89
N PRO A 247 2.85 8.11 -0.10
CA PRO A 247 3.14 8.40 -1.50
C PRO A 247 2.70 9.83 -1.84
N ASP A 248 3.36 10.45 -2.82
CA ASP A 248 3.20 11.87 -3.13
C ASP A 248 1.74 12.34 -3.27
N ILE A 249 0.95 11.75 -4.16
CA ILE A 249 -0.47 12.11 -4.37
C ILE A 249 -1.41 11.69 -3.22
N TYR A 250 -0.90 10.98 -2.22
CA TYR A 250 -1.65 10.55 -1.04
C TYR A 250 -1.32 11.40 0.18
N LYS A 251 -0.32 12.31 0.11
CA LYS A 251 0.10 13.11 1.27
C LYS A 251 -1.06 13.91 1.86
N ALA A 252 -1.21 13.81 3.18
CA ALA A 252 -2.18 14.60 3.92
C ALA A 252 -1.72 16.07 4.05
N PRO A 253 -2.63 17.04 4.24
CA PRO A 253 -2.29 18.45 4.38
C PRO A 253 -1.23 18.72 5.45
N GLU A 254 -1.36 18.08 6.61
CA GLU A 254 -0.39 18.22 7.70
C GLU A 254 1.00 17.67 7.34
N VAL A 255 1.09 16.69 6.43
CA VAL A 255 2.37 16.15 5.97
C VAL A 255 2.99 17.05 4.90
N LEU A 256 2.19 17.61 3.99
CA LEU A 256 2.67 18.56 2.97
C LEU A 256 3.27 19.83 3.58
N PHE A 257 2.71 20.29 4.70
CA PHE A 257 3.19 21.50 5.40
C PHE A 257 4.14 21.21 6.57
N ASP A 258 4.74 20.01 6.60
CA ASP A 258 5.71 19.56 7.62
C ASP A 258 5.22 19.77 9.07
N MET A 259 3.93 19.57 9.28
CA MET A 259 3.32 19.59 10.60
C MET A 259 3.43 18.21 11.28
N LYS A 260 3.19 18.22 12.59
CA LYS A 260 3.04 16.99 13.37
C LYS A 260 1.77 16.25 12.93
N TRP A 261 1.89 14.95 12.71
CA TRP A 261 0.81 14.09 12.22
C TRP A 261 0.57 12.89 13.15
N SER A 262 -0.56 12.22 12.94
CA SER A 262 -1.07 11.11 13.76
C SER A 262 -1.88 10.13 12.90
N PHE A 263 -2.68 9.27 13.54
CA PHE A 263 -3.55 8.25 12.92
C PHE A 263 -4.46 8.79 11.80
N SER A 264 -4.89 10.04 11.90
CA SER A 264 -5.70 10.77 10.91
C SER A 264 -5.06 10.84 9.52
N ALA A 265 -3.74 10.65 9.41
CA ALA A 265 -3.04 10.56 8.14
C ALA A 265 -3.46 9.30 7.35
N ASP A 266 -3.66 8.16 8.02
CA ASP A 266 -4.15 6.93 7.38
C ASP A 266 -5.60 7.09 6.91
N ILE A 267 -6.43 7.82 7.67
CA ILE A 267 -7.81 8.12 7.29
C ILE A 267 -7.86 9.00 6.03
N TRP A 268 -6.99 10.00 5.94
CA TRP A 268 -6.85 10.80 4.72
C TRP A 268 -6.48 9.92 3.52
N ASN A 269 -5.47 9.06 3.67
CA ASN A 269 -5.05 8.13 2.61
C ASN A 269 -6.20 7.22 2.16
N LEU A 270 -7.00 6.73 3.10
CA LEU A 270 -8.17 5.90 2.80
C LEU A 270 -9.20 6.68 1.97
N GLY A 271 -9.49 7.93 2.33
CA GLY A 271 -10.38 8.81 1.58
C GLY A 271 -9.93 9.03 0.13
N VAL A 272 -8.65 9.34 -0.08
CA VAL A 272 -8.04 9.48 -1.41
C VAL A 272 -8.08 8.16 -2.19
N MET A 273 -7.77 7.04 -1.53
CA MET A 273 -7.77 5.72 -2.15
C MET A 273 -9.17 5.30 -2.64
N ILE A 274 -10.22 5.57 -1.85
CA ILE A 274 -11.60 5.25 -2.23
C ILE A 274 -11.95 5.91 -3.56
N TRP A 275 -11.63 7.19 -3.70
CA TRP A 275 -11.87 7.93 -4.93
C TRP A 275 -11.19 7.27 -6.13
N ASP A 276 -9.90 6.94 -5.98
CA ASP A 276 -9.12 6.29 -7.04
C ASP A 276 -9.74 4.97 -7.51
N ILE A 277 -10.17 4.11 -6.58
CA ILE A 277 -10.67 2.77 -6.92
C ILE A 277 -12.13 2.76 -7.39
N PHE A 278 -12.91 3.74 -6.97
CA PHE A 278 -14.33 3.84 -7.29
C PHE A 278 -14.56 4.66 -8.57
N GLU A 279 -13.96 5.83 -8.71
CA GLU A 279 -14.14 6.71 -9.87
C GLU A 279 -13.28 6.33 -11.07
N ASN A 280 -12.23 5.51 -10.87
CA ASN A 280 -11.18 5.26 -11.86
C ASN A 280 -10.52 6.56 -12.36
N LYS A 281 -10.38 7.52 -11.45
CA LYS A 281 -9.69 8.80 -11.65
C LYS A 281 -8.87 9.10 -10.41
N ARG A 282 -7.72 9.72 -10.58
CA ARG A 282 -6.96 10.22 -9.43
C ARG A 282 -7.74 11.35 -8.78
N MET A 283 -7.82 11.34 -7.46
CA MET A 283 -8.34 12.51 -6.74
C MET A 283 -7.41 13.71 -6.89
N PHE A 284 -6.11 13.47 -6.74
CA PHE A 284 -5.06 14.47 -6.94
C PHE A 284 -4.10 14.00 -8.04
N ASN A 285 -3.87 14.83 -9.04
CA ASN A 285 -2.81 14.57 -10.03
C ASN A 285 -1.50 15.19 -9.56
N ALA A 286 -1.58 16.39 -8.96
CA ALA A 286 -0.43 17.12 -8.44
C ALA A 286 0.72 17.26 -9.45
N LEU A 287 0.41 17.50 -10.73
CA LEU A 287 1.39 17.64 -11.78
C LEU A 287 1.57 19.11 -12.15
N ASP A 288 2.81 19.53 -12.37
CA ASP A 288 3.12 20.81 -13.00
C ASP A 288 3.02 20.75 -14.53
N GLU A 289 3.39 21.85 -15.18
CA GLU A 289 3.35 22.01 -16.62
C GLU A 289 4.28 21.05 -17.38
N ASP A 290 5.34 20.55 -16.72
CA ASP A 290 6.28 19.58 -17.26
C ASP A 290 5.82 18.12 -17.00
N GLY A 291 4.74 17.94 -16.26
CA GLY A 291 4.20 16.63 -15.88
C GLY A 291 4.91 15.99 -14.70
N GLU A 292 5.67 16.77 -13.92
CA GLU A 292 6.36 16.32 -12.71
C GLU A 292 5.54 16.63 -11.45
N TYR A 293 5.77 15.88 -10.38
CA TYR A 293 5.03 16.08 -9.13
C TYR A 293 5.36 17.46 -8.51
N SER A 294 4.31 18.22 -8.20
CA SER A 294 4.39 19.56 -7.63
C SER A 294 3.52 19.71 -6.37
N PRO A 295 4.12 19.93 -5.19
CA PRO A 295 3.37 20.21 -3.96
C PRO A 295 2.40 21.38 -4.08
N SER A 296 2.76 22.44 -4.82
CA SER A 296 1.90 23.61 -5.03
C SER A 296 0.63 23.25 -5.80
N HIS A 297 0.75 22.46 -6.88
CA HIS A 297 -0.41 21.94 -7.61
C HIS A 297 -1.25 21.00 -6.75
N HIS A 298 -0.61 20.17 -5.92
CA HIS A 298 -1.31 19.31 -4.99
C HIS A 298 -2.21 20.12 -4.03
N VAL A 299 -1.65 21.16 -3.39
CA VAL A 299 -2.43 22.01 -2.48
C VAL A 299 -3.52 22.78 -3.24
N ALA A 300 -3.27 23.24 -4.47
CA ALA A 300 -4.28 23.91 -5.28
C ALA A 300 -5.48 22.99 -5.56
N GLU A 301 -5.25 21.71 -5.89
CA GLU A 301 -6.30 20.71 -6.05
C GLU A 301 -7.02 20.44 -4.71
N MET A 302 -6.32 20.38 -3.58
CA MET A 302 -6.96 20.27 -2.25
C MET A 302 -7.90 21.45 -1.98
N VAL A 303 -7.47 22.69 -2.29
CA VAL A 303 -8.32 23.88 -2.13
C VAL A 303 -9.52 23.82 -3.06
N ALA A 304 -9.38 23.30 -4.28
CA ALA A 304 -10.51 23.13 -5.18
C ALA A 304 -11.59 22.19 -4.61
N TYR A 305 -11.18 21.05 -4.04
CA TYR A 305 -12.13 20.08 -3.47
C TYR A 305 -12.68 20.46 -2.09
N LEU A 306 -11.86 21.06 -1.24
CA LEU A 306 -12.17 21.28 0.18
C LEU A 306 -12.52 22.73 0.52
N GLY A 307 -12.27 23.67 -0.40
CA GLY A 307 -12.22 25.10 -0.09
C GLY A 307 -10.94 25.49 0.64
N LEU A 308 -10.84 26.78 0.99
CA LEU A 308 -9.67 27.32 1.70
C LEU A 308 -9.56 26.73 3.11
N PRO A 309 -8.33 26.44 3.59
CA PRO A 309 -8.11 25.98 4.95
C PRO A 309 -8.48 27.04 5.99
N PRO A 310 -8.92 26.64 7.19
CA PRO A 310 -9.17 27.57 8.28
C PRO A 310 -7.88 28.24 8.76
N LEU A 311 -7.97 29.51 9.21
CA LEU A 311 -6.79 30.30 9.62
C LEU A 311 -5.92 29.62 10.69
N HIS A 312 -6.55 28.95 11.65
CA HIS A 312 -5.83 28.28 12.73
C HIS A 312 -5.14 26.97 12.28
N PHE A 313 -5.46 26.43 11.10
CA PHE A 313 -4.65 25.38 10.45
C PHE A 313 -3.39 26.01 9.88
N LEU A 314 -3.53 27.13 9.14
CA LEU A 314 -2.40 27.86 8.56
C LEU A 314 -1.39 28.29 9.62
N GLN A 315 -1.85 28.74 10.77
CA GLN A 315 -0.97 29.15 11.88
C GLN A 315 -0.11 28.02 12.49
N ARG A 316 -0.32 26.75 12.11
CA ARG A 316 0.43 25.60 12.65
C ARG A 316 1.80 25.40 12.00
N SER A 317 2.06 25.99 10.83
CA SER A 317 3.34 25.84 10.13
C SER A 317 3.74 27.12 9.41
N GLN A 318 5.03 27.40 9.37
CA GLN A 318 5.56 28.51 8.56
C GLN A 318 5.48 28.18 7.06
N GLU A 319 5.49 26.88 6.70
CA GLU A 319 5.44 26.44 5.30
C GLU A 319 4.15 26.86 4.59
N THR A 320 3.06 27.05 5.34
CA THR A 320 1.80 27.50 4.74
C THR A 320 1.88 28.94 4.23
N LEU A 321 2.78 29.77 4.77
CA LEU A 321 2.96 31.16 4.36
C LEU A 321 3.55 31.30 2.95
N HIS A 322 4.16 30.24 2.42
CA HIS A 322 4.59 30.16 1.02
C HIS A 322 3.41 30.01 0.05
N VAL A 323 2.24 29.61 0.55
CA VAL A 323 1.05 29.25 -0.25
C VAL A 323 -0.14 30.16 0.04
N PHE A 324 -0.31 30.56 1.31
CA PHE A 324 -1.43 31.35 1.80
C PHE A 324 -0.95 32.60 2.54
N GLY A 325 -1.70 33.68 2.43
CA GLY A 325 -1.46 34.92 3.16
C GLY A 325 -1.88 34.79 4.62
N GLU A 326 -1.44 35.74 5.45
CA GLU A 326 -1.87 35.82 6.85
C GLU A 326 -3.39 36.02 7.00
N ASP A 327 -4.05 36.56 5.97
CA ASP A 327 -5.50 36.70 5.88
C ASP A 327 -6.23 35.45 5.36
N GLY A 328 -5.50 34.35 5.13
CA GLY A 328 -6.03 33.06 4.67
C GLY A 328 -6.29 32.98 3.17
N LYS A 329 -5.93 34.01 2.39
CA LYS A 329 -6.10 33.98 0.93
C LYS A 329 -5.00 33.21 0.23
N TRP A 330 -5.35 32.58 -0.88
CA TRP A 330 -4.40 31.95 -1.80
C TRP A 330 -3.45 32.99 -2.39
N LEU A 331 -2.12 32.78 -2.25
CA LEU A 331 -1.09 33.68 -2.80
C LEU A 331 -0.55 33.23 -4.16
N GLY A 332 -1.07 32.14 -4.72
CA GLY A 332 -0.61 31.63 -6.01
C GLY A 332 0.49 30.58 -5.90
N ALA A 333 0.98 30.19 -4.73
CA ALA A 333 1.91 29.05 -4.54
C ALA A 333 3.04 28.92 -5.59
N GLY A 334 3.59 30.03 -6.09
CA GLY A 334 4.56 30.04 -7.21
C GLY A 334 3.98 30.25 -8.62
N GLY A 335 2.76 30.81 -8.76
CA GLY A 335 2.08 31.06 -10.04
C GLY A 335 0.92 30.09 -10.38
N VAL A 336 0.63 29.14 -9.48
CA VAL A 336 -0.41 28.12 -9.65
C VAL A 336 -1.80 28.69 -9.37
N SER A 337 -2.73 28.43 -10.27
CA SER A 337 -4.16 28.75 -10.10
C SER A 337 -4.93 27.57 -9.51
N ILE A 338 -5.94 27.87 -8.70
CA ILE A 338 -6.84 26.83 -8.16
C ILE A 338 -7.69 26.30 -9.32
N PRO A 339 -7.65 25.00 -9.63
CA PRO A 339 -8.45 24.45 -10.71
C PRO A 339 -9.95 24.46 -10.36
N SER A 340 -10.80 24.50 -11.38
CA SER A 340 -12.25 24.42 -11.19
C SER A 340 -12.69 22.96 -11.01
N LEU A 341 -12.47 22.40 -9.82
CA LEU A 341 -12.87 21.04 -9.44
C LEU A 341 -13.87 21.08 -8.29
N SER A 342 -14.72 20.06 -8.19
CA SER A 342 -15.60 19.81 -7.04
C SER A 342 -15.85 18.31 -6.91
N LEU A 343 -16.16 17.85 -5.69
CA LEU A 343 -16.51 16.45 -5.47
C LEU A 343 -17.78 16.09 -6.24
N GLU A 344 -18.81 16.94 -6.16
CA GLU A 344 -20.08 16.77 -6.86
C GLU A 344 -19.92 16.63 -8.37
N GLY A 345 -19.10 17.49 -8.98
CA GLY A 345 -18.87 17.45 -10.43
C GLY A 345 -17.94 16.33 -10.88
N SER A 346 -17.22 15.69 -9.96
CA SER A 346 -16.23 14.65 -10.26
C SER A 346 -16.75 13.23 -10.02
N GLU A 347 -17.79 13.05 -9.21
CA GLU A 347 -18.42 11.76 -8.92
C GLU A 347 -19.38 11.38 -10.06
N GLU A 348 -19.15 10.22 -10.69
CA GLU A 348 -19.89 9.80 -11.88
C GLU A 348 -20.61 8.46 -11.73
N ASN A 349 -20.45 7.77 -10.60
CA ASN A 349 -20.96 6.42 -10.40
C ASN A 349 -22.31 6.36 -9.68
N LEU A 350 -22.59 7.34 -8.81
CA LEU A 350 -23.79 7.40 -7.99
C LEU A 350 -24.70 8.56 -8.42
N SER A 351 -25.93 8.54 -7.94
CA SER A 351 -26.88 9.65 -8.15
C SER A 351 -27.84 9.80 -6.98
N GLY A 352 -28.42 11.01 -6.85
CA GLY A 352 -29.43 11.32 -5.84
C GLY A 352 -28.95 11.12 -4.41
N GLN A 353 -29.80 10.55 -3.56
CA GLN A 353 -29.53 10.41 -2.13
C GLN A 353 -28.30 9.54 -1.82
N ASN A 354 -28.00 8.53 -2.64
CA ASN A 354 -26.84 7.67 -2.41
C ASN A 354 -25.54 8.42 -2.70
N GLN A 355 -25.51 9.24 -3.77
CA GLN A 355 -24.38 10.13 -4.06
C GLN A 355 -24.16 11.12 -2.91
N GLU A 356 -25.21 11.76 -2.40
CA GLU A 356 -25.11 12.69 -1.27
C GLU A 356 -24.54 11.99 -0.02
N ALA A 357 -24.98 10.77 0.28
CA ALA A 357 -24.48 9.98 1.40
C ALA A 357 -23.00 9.61 1.23
N PHE A 358 -22.61 9.14 0.05
CA PHE A 358 -21.21 8.84 -0.28
C PHE A 358 -20.32 10.07 -0.18
N LEU A 359 -20.74 11.21 -0.72
CA LEU A 359 -19.96 12.45 -0.65
C LEU A 359 -19.81 12.96 0.79
N ARG A 360 -20.83 12.80 1.65
CA ARG A 360 -20.70 13.08 3.10
C ARG A 360 -19.68 12.14 3.75
N PHE A 361 -19.70 10.86 3.41
CA PHE A 361 -18.73 9.88 3.89
C PHE A 361 -17.30 10.26 3.49
N ILE A 362 -17.05 10.59 2.21
CA ILE A 362 -15.74 11.05 1.72
C ILE A 362 -15.27 12.30 2.44
N ARG A 363 -16.14 13.33 2.56
CA ARG A 363 -15.80 14.57 3.28
C ARG A 363 -15.43 14.33 4.73
N SER A 364 -16.03 13.34 5.39
CA SER A 364 -15.69 13.04 6.79
C SER A 364 -14.25 12.55 6.99
N MET A 365 -13.58 12.09 5.93
CA MET A 365 -12.16 11.72 5.93
C MET A 365 -11.26 12.82 5.38
N LEU A 366 -11.77 13.65 4.48
CA LEU A 366 -11.00 14.69 3.79
C LEU A 366 -11.27 16.06 4.41
N GLN A 367 -10.63 16.30 5.56
CA GLN A 367 -10.65 17.58 6.27
C GLN A 367 -9.24 18.17 6.35
N TRP A 368 -9.14 19.50 6.28
CA TRP A 368 -7.89 20.21 6.51
C TRP A 368 -7.33 19.92 7.90
N LEU A 369 -8.18 20.01 8.92
CA LEU A 369 -7.81 19.75 10.29
C LEU A 369 -7.79 18.24 10.56
N PRO A 370 -6.65 17.67 10.98
CA PRO A 370 -6.55 16.24 11.21
C PRO A 370 -7.53 15.71 12.27
N GLU A 371 -7.82 16.53 13.29
CA GLU A 371 -8.75 16.21 14.37
C GLU A 371 -10.24 16.27 14.00
N GLU A 372 -10.59 16.85 12.86
CA GLU A 372 -11.98 16.87 12.35
C GLU A 372 -12.30 15.65 11.47
N ARG A 373 -11.28 14.86 11.12
CA ARG A 373 -11.49 13.60 10.39
C ARG A 373 -12.07 12.56 11.32
N LYS A 374 -13.11 11.87 10.87
CA LYS A 374 -13.66 10.72 11.60
C LYS A 374 -12.58 9.65 11.80
N THR A 375 -12.59 9.03 12.97
CA THR A 375 -11.77 7.85 13.26
C THR A 375 -12.26 6.63 12.49
N ALA A 376 -11.42 5.58 12.40
CA ALA A 376 -11.82 4.33 11.77
C ALA A 376 -13.08 3.73 12.40
N ARG A 377 -13.23 3.83 13.74
CA ARG A 377 -14.44 3.42 14.45
C ARG A 377 -15.68 4.17 14.02
N GLU A 378 -15.60 5.49 13.94
CA GLU A 378 -16.75 6.33 13.57
C GLU A 378 -17.15 6.15 12.11
N LEU A 379 -16.20 5.79 11.24
CA LEU A 379 -16.46 5.44 9.84
C LEU A 379 -17.13 4.07 9.71
N LEU A 380 -16.79 3.10 10.56
CA LEU A 380 -17.47 1.80 10.62
C LEU A 380 -18.94 1.93 10.97
N ASP A 381 -19.30 2.94 11.76
CA ASP A 381 -20.67 3.22 12.18
C ASP A 381 -21.40 4.20 11.21
N ASP A 382 -20.78 4.57 10.07
CA ASP A 382 -21.37 5.52 9.13
C ASP A 382 -22.56 4.89 8.36
N PRO A 383 -23.69 5.60 8.19
CA PRO A 383 -24.86 5.08 7.49
C PRO A 383 -24.57 4.64 6.06
N TRP A 384 -23.77 5.39 5.28
CA TRP A 384 -23.52 5.03 3.89
C TRP A 384 -22.84 3.65 3.79
N LEU A 385 -21.95 3.33 4.73
CA LEU A 385 -21.24 2.06 4.74
C LEU A 385 -22.14 0.88 5.15
N ASN A 386 -23.15 1.12 6.00
CA ASN A 386 -24.01 0.09 6.58
C ASN A 386 -25.39 -0.03 5.91
N ASP A 387 -25.77 0.94 5.07
CA ASP A 387 -27.00 0.88 4.29
C ASP A 387 -26.91 -0.25 3.24
N SER A 388 -27.91 -1.13 3.28
CA SER A 388 -28.02 -2.38 2.52
C SER A 388 -28.37 -2.17 1.06
#